data_AF-A0A2V5KWJ4-F1
#
_entry.id   AF-A0A2V5KWJ4-F1
#
_cell.length_a   1.000
_cell.length_b   1.000
_cell.length_c   1.000
_cell.angle_alpha   90.00
_cell.angle_beta   90.00
_cell.angle_gamma   90.00
#
_symmetry.space_group_name_H-M   'P 1'
#
loop_
_entity.id
_entity.type
_entity.pdbx_description
1 polymer ?
#
loop_
_entity_poly.entity_id
_entity_poly.type
_entity_poly.pdbx_seq_one_letter_code
_entity_poly.pdbx_strand_id
1 'polypeptide(L)' 'MKNHLDEIDNNIEAKHLLKHPFYLAWTRGELSNEALADYARQYYHHV' A
#
# COMPACT_ATOMS: atom_id res chain seq x y z
N MET A 1 9.10 -27.69 5.88
CA MET A 1 7.83 -27.14 5.34
C MET A 1 7.42 -25.79 5.97
N LYS A 2 8.05 -25.30 7.05
CA LYS A 2 7.78 -23.96 7.62
C LYS A 2 8.50 -22.80 6.93
N ASN A 3 9.72 -23.01 6.43
CA ASN A 3 10.57 -21.92 5.93
C ASN A 3 10.02 -21.10 4.74
N HIS A 4 9.20 -21.70 3.87
CA HIS A 4 8.71 -20.97 2.69
C HIS A 4 7.66 -19.91 3.02
N LEU A 5 6.84 -20.14 4.05
CA LEU A 5 5.84 -19.16 4.47
C LEU A 5 6.52 -17.98 5.17
N ASP A 6 7.52 -18.27 6.01
CA ASP A 6 8.30 -17.23 6.70
C ASP A 6 9.06 -16.33 5.70
N GLU A 7 9.60 -16.89 4.61
CA GLU A 7 10.21 -16.10 3.53
C GLU A 7 9.20 -15.22 2.80
N ILE A 8 8.00 -15.73 2.52
CA ILE A 8 6.93 -14.95 1.88
C ILE A 8 6.52 -13.80 2.81
N ASP A 9 6.31 -14.07 4.09
CA ASP A 9 5.92 -13.05 5.08
C ASP A 9 6.99 -11.97 5.23
N ASN A 10 8.28 -12.34 5.29
CA ASN A 10 9.37 -11.37 5.35
C ASN A 10 9.45 -10.49 4.08
N ASN A 11 9.17 -11.06 2.91
CA ASN A 11 9.13 -10.30 1.66
C ASN A 11 7.94 -9.33 1.60
N ILE A 12 6.78 -9.73 2.14
CA ILE A 12 5.60 -8.87 2.28
C ILE A 12 5.89 -7.74 3.27
N GLU A 13 6.52 -8.06 4.41
CA GLU A 13 6.90 -7.09 5.45
C GLU A 13 7.92 -6.07 4.96
N ALA A 14 8.89 -6.49 4.13
CA ALA A 14 9.84 -5.59 3.51
C ALA A 14 9.18 -4.61 2.52
N LYS A 15 8.07 -5.02 1.90
CA LYS A 15 7.28 -4.22 0.94
C LYS A 15 5.97 -3.73 1.53
N HIS A 16 5.93 -3.58 2.85
CA HIS A 16 4.69 -3.33 3.58
C HIS A 16 4.01 -2.04 3.12
N LEU A 17 2.95 -2.19 2.35
CA LEU A 17 2.24 -1.11 1.66
C LEU A 17 1.81 0.02 2.61
N LEU A 18 1.38 -0.35 3.82
CA LEU A 18 0.90 0.62 4.82
C LEU A 18 2.02 1.45 5.47
N LYS A 19 3.30 1.07 5.28
CA LYS A 19 4.44 1.89 5.72
C LYS A 19 4.85 2.92 4.68
N HIS A 20 4.28 2.86 3.47
CA HIS A 20 4.59 3.82 2.42
C HIS A 20 4.07 5.22 2.79
N PRO A 21 4.82 6.31 2.53
CA PRO A 21 4.44 7.67 2.90
C PRO A 21 3.02 8.08 2.44
N PHE A 22 2.58 7.59 1.29
CA PHE A 22 1.22 7.82 0.78
C PHE A 22 0.13 7.27 1.72
N TYR A 23 0.27 6.03 2.19
CA TYR A 23 -0.72 5.41 3.09
C TYR A 23 -0.63 5.99 4.50
N LEU A 24 0.54 6.43 4.93
CA LEU A 24 0.68 7.21 6.17
C LEU A 24 -0.03 8.56 6.08
N ALA A 25 0.09 9.30 4.97
CA ALA A 25 -0.64 10.54 4.74
C ALA A 25 -2.15 10.31 4.62
N TRP A 26 -2.57 9.22 3.95
CA TRP A 26 -3.98 8.82 3.87
C TRP A 26 -4.57 8.61 5.26
N THR A 27 -3.94 7.78 6.09
CA THR A 27 -4.42 7.46 7.44
C THR A 27 -4.48 8.67 8.37
N ARG A 28 -3.64 9.67 8.13
CA ARG A 28 -3.66 10.96 8.83
C ARG A 28 -4.69 11.95 8.28
N GLY A 29 -5.33 11.66 7.15
CA GLY A 29 -6.25 12.57 6.48
C GLY A 29 -5.54 13.75 5.79
N GLU A 30 -4.26 13.61 5.44
CA GLU A 30 -3.40 14.66 4.87
C GLU A 30 -3.42 14.68 3.33
N LEU A 31 -4.09 13.72 2.68
CA LEU A 31 -4.21 13.70 1.23
C LEU A 31 -5.24 14.71 0.73
N SER A 32 -4.89 15.40 -0.35
CA SER A 32 -5.84 16.26 -1.07
C SER A 32 -6.86 15.44 -1.86
N ASN A 33 -8.00 16.05 -2.17
CA ASN A 33 -9.00 15.43 -3.04
C ASN A 33 -8.44 15.08 -4.43
N GLU A 34 -7.50 15.87 -4.95
CA GLU A 34 -6.81 15.61 -6.22
C GLU A 34 -5.95 14.34 -6.14
N ALA A 35 -5.15 14.20 -5.08
CA ALA A 35 -4.32 13.00 -4.86
C ALA A 35 -5.17 11.72 -4.73
N LEU A 36 -6.33 11.82 -4.06
CA LEU A 36 -7.29 10.71 -3.96
C LEU A 36 -7.94 10.36 -5.31
N ALA A 37 -8.32 11.38 -6.09
CA ALA A 37 -8.90 11.18 -7.42
C ALA A 37 -7.89 10.53 -8.38
N ASP A 38 -6.63 10.94 -8.34
CA ASP A 38 -5.56 10.36 -9.14
C ASP A 38 -5.27 8.91 -8.73
N TYR A 39 -5.23 8.64 -7.43
CA TYR A 39 -5.11 7.27 -6.91
C TYR A 39 -6.25 6.38 -7.42
N ALA A 40 -7.50 6.85 -7.31
CA ALA A 40 -8.66 6.12 -7.80
C ALA A 40 -8.58 5.84 -9.30
N ARG A 41 -8.10 6.81 -10.10
CA ARG A 41 -7.95 6.66 -11.56
C ARG A 41 -6.91 5.60 -11.92
N GLN A 42 -5.79 5.55 -11.19
CA GLN A 42 -4.74 4.54 -11.41
C GLN A 42 -5.21 3.13 -11.06
N TYR A 43 -5.98 2.99 -9.97
CA TYR A 43 -6.50 1.70 -9.53
C TYR A 43 -7.77 1.25 -10.24
N TYR A 44 -8.45 2.14 -10.97
CA TYR A 44 -9.66 1.82 -11.72
C TYR A 44 -9.47 0.68 -12.74
N HIS A 45 -8.28 0.55 -13.31
CA HIS A 45 -7.95 -0.52 -14.27
C HIS A 45 -7.63 -1.87 -13.62
N HIS A 46 -7.42 -1.90 -12.31
CA HIS A 46 -7.07 -3.10 -11.55
C HIS A 46 -8.27 -3.76 -10.84
N VAL A 47 -9.49 -3.27 -11.09
CA VAL A 47 -10.76 -3.83 -10.57
C VAL A 47 -11.46 -4.63 -11.66
#